data_AF-A0A2M7RQX5-F1
#
_entry.id   AF-A0A2M7RQX5-F1
#
_cell.length_a   1.000
_cell.length_b   1.000
_cell.length_c   1.000
_cell.angle_alpha   90.00
_cell.angle_beta   90.00
_cell.angle_gamma   90.00
#
_symmetry.space_group_name_H-M   'P 1'
#
loop_
_entity.id
_entity.type
_entity.pdbx_description
1 polymer ?
#
loop_
_entity_poly.entity_id
_entity_poly.type
_entity_poly.pdbx_seq_one_letter_code
_entity_poly.pdbx_strand_id
1 'polypeptide(L)' 'ELWLSEAVDQLIKIEKVLACEIRNGKYYDTGNKFEYLKTVIEFALKHPDINGDLRRYLKGLKL' A
#
# COMPACT_ATOMS: atom_id res chain seq x y z
N GLU A 1 17.93 15.02 -13.91
CA GLU A 1 17.19 14.57 -12.72
C GLU A 1 18.20 14.01 -11.72
N LEU A 2 17.91 14.05 -10.42
CA LEU A 2 18.75 13.44 -9.39
C LEU A 2 17.94 12.35 -8.70
N TRP A 3 18.45 11.11 -8.71
CA TRP A 3 17.76 9.97 -8.13
C TRP A 3 18.33 9.60 -6.76
N LEU A 4 17.45 9.37 -5.79
CA LEU A 4 17.87 8.97 -4.44
C LEU A 4 18.60 7.62 -4.45
N SER A 5 18.18 6.68 -5.31
CA SER A 5 18.84 5.38 -5.45
C SER A 5 20.31 5.52 -5.86
N GLU A 6 20.61 6.43 -6.79
CA GLU A 6 21.98 6.70 -7.24
C GLU A 6 22.83 7.28 -6.11
N ALA A 7 22.25 8.13 -5.26
CA ALA A 7 22.94 8.66 -4.08
C ALA A 7 23.25 7.55 -3.06
N VAL A 8 22.30 6.63 -2.81
CA VAL A 8 22.51 5.45 -1.95
C VAL A 8 23.59 4.52 -2.53
N ASP A 9 23.66 4.38 -3.86
CA ASP A 9 24.70 3.61 -4.55
C ASP A 9 26.10 4.21 -4.40
N GLN A 10 26.21 5.54 -4.23
CA GLN A 10 27.48 6.16 -3.87
C GLN A 10 27.79 5.98 -2.38
N LEU A 11 26.77 6.09 -1.51
CA LEU A 11 26.92 5.98 -0.06
C LEU A 11 27.44 4.61 0.37
N ILE A 12 26.96 3.53 -0.26
CA ILE A 12 27.34 2.16 0.09
C ILE A 12 28.83 1.86 -0.15
N LYS A 13 29.53 2.67 -0.95
CA LYS A 13 30.98 2.56 -1.18
C LYS A 13 31.81 3.22 -0.07
N ILE A 14 31.20 4.10 0.72
CA ILE A 14 31.86 4.91 1.74
C ILE A 14 31.57 4.33 3.13
N GLU A 15 30.33 3.90 3.37
CA GLU A 15 29.89 3.39 4.66
C GLU A 15 28.88 2.25 4.54
N LYS A 16 28.61 1.59 5.67
CA LYS A 16 27.70 0.44 5.73
C LYS A 16 26.25 0.90 5.63
N VAL A 17 25.58 0.53 4.53
CA VAL A 17 24.14 0.68 4.38
C VAL A 17 23.42 -0.58 4.86
N LEU A 18 22.37 -0.41 5.67
CA LEU A 18 21.57 -1.50 6.22
C LEU A 18 20.15 -1.46 5.67
N ALA A 19 19.59 -2.63 5.37
CA ALA A 19 18.19 -2.79 5.04
C ALA A 19 17.44 -3.42 6.24
N CYS A 20 16.22 -2.96 6.48
CA CYS A 20 15.32 -3.54 7.48
C CYS A 20 14.13 -4.16 6.77
N GLU A 21 13.94 -5.47 6.93
CA GLU A 21 12.75 -6.16 6.46
C GLU A 21 11.56 -5.84 7.38
N ILE A 22 10.47 -5.32 6.82
CA ILE A 22 9.20 -5.20 7.54
C ILE A 22 8.52 -6.57 7.53
N ARG A 23 8.56 -7.25 8.67
CA ARG A 23 7.98 -8.58 8.84
C ARG A 23 6.48 -8.50 9.09
N ASN A 24 5.73 -9.43 8.48
CA ASN A 24 4.27 -9.52 8.59
C ASN A 24 3.53 -8.23 8.19
N GLY A 25 4.18 -7.37 7.40
CA GLY A 25 3.57 -6.18 6.83
C GLY A 25 2.65 -6.53 5.68
N LYS A 26 1.52 -5.84 5.60
CA LYS A 26 0.70 -5.81 4.38
C LYS A 26 0.90 -4.48 3.69
N TYR A 27 1.36 -4.53 2.45
CA TYR A 27 1.63 -3.35 1.64
C TYR A 27 0.45 -3.06 0.73
N TYR A 28 0.18 -1.78 0.54
CA TYR A 28 -0.87 -1.28 -0.32
C TYR A 28 -0.23 -0.30 -1.31
N ASP A 29 -0.08 -0.72 -2.57
CA ASP A 29 0.41 0.14 -3.63
C ASP A 29 -0.74 1.03 -4.13
N THR A 30 -0.79 2.27 -3.64
CA THR A 30 -1.79 3.25 -4.05
C THR A 30 -1.39 4.01 -5.32
N GLY A 31 -0.22 3.74 -5.89
CA GLY A 31 0.19 4.26 -7.20
C GLY A 31 -0.42 3.46 -8.35
N ASN A 32 -0.71 2.18 -8.13
CA ASN A 32 -1.49 1.35 -9.05
C ASN A 32 -2.99 1.60 -8.85
N LYS A 33 -3.71 1.95 -9.93
CA LYS A 33 -5.14 2.27 -9.87
C LYS A 33 -6.01 1.14 -9.32
N PHE A 34 -5.70 -0.11 -9.67
CA PHE A 34 -6.48 -1.25 -9.24
C PHE A 34 -6.20 -1.61 -7.77
N GLU A 35 -4.92 -1.65 -7.37
CA GLU A 35 -4.56 -1.89 -5.97
C GLU A 35 -5.04 -0.76 -5.06
N TYR A 36 -5.09 0.49 -5.55
CA TYR A 36 -5.74 1.60 -4.85
C TYR A 36 -7.21 1.30 -4.54
N LEU A 37 -8.02 0.91 -5.54
CA LEU A 37 -9.44 0.60 -5.33
C LEU A 37 -9.63 -0.55 -4.34
N LYS A 38 -8.84 -1.61 -4.47
CA LYS A 38 -8.85 -2.75 -3.54
C LYS A 38 -8.50 -2.33 -2.11
N THR A 39 -7.49 -1.48 -1.96
CA THR A 39 -7.09 -0.90 -0.67
C THR A 39 -8.25 -0.13 -0.05
N VAL A 40 -8.85 0.80 -0.79
CA VAL A 40 -9.97 1.62 -0.32
C VAL A 40 -11.13 0.73 0.14
N ILE A 41 -11.51 -0.28 -0.65
CA ILE A 41 -12.58 -1.22 -0.29
C ILE A 41 -12.23 -1.98 0.99
N GLU A 42 -11.02 -2.49 1.12
CA GLU A 42 -10.61 -3.26 2.30
C GLU A 42 -10.64 -2.43 3.58
N PHE A 43 -10.15 -1.18 3.54
CA PHE A 43 -10.19 -0.28 4.69
C PHE A 43 -11.63 0.14 5.02
N ALA A 44 -12.44 0.45 4.01
CA ALA A 44 -13.84 0.81 4.21
C ALA A 44 -14.66 -0.34 4.83
N LEU A 45 -14.34 -1.60 4.50
CA LEU A 45 -14.96 -2.79 5.11
C LEU A 45 -14.59 -3.01 6.59
N LYS A 46 -13.54 -2.33 7.08
CA LYS A 46 -13.11 -2.32 8.50
C LYS A 46 -13.60 -1.08 9.25
N HIS A 47 -14.00 -0.01 8.54
CA HIS A 47 -14.41 1.25 9.14
C HIS A 47 -15.75 1.12 9.87
N PRO A 48 -15.88 1.54 11.15
CA PRO A 48 -17.08 1.30 11.96
C PRO A 48 -18.37 1.82 11.32
N ASP A 49 -18.34 3.03 10.77
CA ASP A 49 -19.56 3.67 10.23
C ASP A 49 -19.88 3.29 8.79
N ILE A 50 -18.88 2.91 7.99
CA ILE A 50 -19.02 2.71 6.54
C ILE A 50 -19.25 1.23 6.19
N ASN A 51 -18.73 0.30 7.01
CA ASN A 51 -18.71 -1.11 6.66
C ASN A 51 -20.12 -1.69 6.44
N GLY A 52 -21.13 -1.19 7.14
CA GLY A 52 -22.51 -1.69 7.06
C GLY A 52 -23.13 -1.41 5.70
N ASP A 53 -23.12 -0.14 5.29
CA ASP A 53 -23.63 0.30 3.99
C ASP A 53 -22.84 -0.31 2.83
N LEU A 54 -21.52 -0.32 2.93
CA LEU A 54 -20.67 -0.88 1.87
C LEU A 54 -20.92 -2.38 1.67
N ARG A 55 -21.04 -3.16 2.74
CA ARG A 55 -21.37 -4.60 2.63
C ARG A 55 -22.73 -4.84 1.99
N ARG A 56 -23.73 -4.01 2.32
CA ARG A 56 -25.06 -4.08 1.68
C ARG A 56 -24.98 -3.80 0.19
N TYR A 57 -24.28 -2.72 -0.19
CA TYR A 57 -24.08 -2.35 -1.59
C TYR A 57 -23.38 -3.47 -2.38
N LEU A 58 -22.24 -3.98 -1.89
CA LEU A 58 -21.48 -5.02 -2.58
C LEU A 58 -22.29 -6.31 -2.80
N LYS A 59 -23.12 -6.73 -1.84
CA LYS A 59 -24.00 -7.90 -1.97
C LYS A 59 -25.12 -7.71 -3.00
N GLY A 60 -25.48 -6.47 -3.32
CA GLY A 60 -26.52 -6.15 -4.30
C GLY A 60 -26.00 -6.04 -5.74
N LEU A 61 -24.68 -6.10 -5.96
CA LEU A 61 -24.10 -6.04 -7.30
C LEU A 61 -24.35 -7.34 -8.06
N LYS A 62 -24.71 -7.24 -9.34
CA LYS A 62 -24.70 -8.35 -10.30
C LYS A 62 -23.32 -8.42 -10.93
N LEU A 63 -22.42 -9.18 -10.33
CA LEU A 63 -21.03 -9.41 -10.78
C LEU A 63 -20.86 -10.83 -11.29
#